data_AF-A2S2P9-F1
#
_entry.id   AF-A2S2P9-F1
#
_cell.length_a   1.000
_cell.length_b   1.000
_cell.length_c   1.000
_cell.angle_alpha   90.00
_cell.angle_beta   90.00
_cell.angle_gamma   90.00
#
_symmetry.space_group_name_H-M   'P 1'
#
loop_
_entity.id
_entity.type
_entity.pdbx_description
1 polymer ?
#
loop_
_entity_poly.entity_id
_entity_poly.type
_entity_poly.pdbx_seq_one_letter_code
_entity_poly.pdbx_strand_id
1 'polypeptide(L)'
;MAKLAASNQFGIPNQTDVFAVDGNGSLRVSWVVSAGAWNGPAQIGPAGLFPSRAAVASSNQFGIPNQTDVFAVGRDGAQNVAWVVSADRWNGPTPISAAGLFPAGAAIAASNQFGIPNQTDVFAVSDSGALNVAWVVSAERWNGPIPISAAGHFPAGAPLATSNQFGIPNQTDVFVVDNKGALNVAWVVGAGSWNGPIPISPPGLFPPGAAVAASNQFGIPNQTDVFVVDNQGALNVAWVVGADRWNGPVPISPAGLFPPGAAVAASNQFGIPNQTDVFAVGRDGALRVAWVVSAGNWNGPVSISPTNLFPAGAAVAASNQFGIPNQTDVFAADSDGVLHVAWVVSAGNWNGPISIA
;
A
#
# COMPACT_ATOMS: atom_id res chain seq x y z
N MET A 1 11.43 -8.66 -4.64
CA MET A 1 11.56 -8.43 -3.18
C MET A 1 10.24 -8.73 -2.51
N ALA A 2 10.24 -9.18 -1.25
CA ALA A 2 9.00 -9.41 -0.51
C ALA A 2 8.20 -8.12 -0.47
N LYS A 3 6.95 -8.15 -0.92
CA LYS A 3 6.01 -7.03 -0.80
C LYS A 3 5.33 -7.14 0.56
N LEU A 4 5.24 -6.02 1.28
CA LEU A 4 4.82 -5.97 2.69
C LEU A 4 3.50 -5.21 2.81
N ALA A 5 2.67 -5.60 3.76
CA ALA A 5 1.52 -4.82 4.21
C ALA A 5 1.55 -4.76 5.74
N ALA A 6 1.29 -3.58 6.31
CA ALA A 6 1.22 -3.40 7.75
C ALA A 6 -0.20 -2.99 8.15
N SER A 7 -0.70 -3.53 9.25
CA SER A 7 -2.07 -3.26 9.73
C SER A 7 -2.17 -3.36 11.24
N ASN A 8 -3.24 -2.80 11.79
CA ASN A 8 -3.71 -3.20 13.11
C ASN A 8 -4.36 -4.59 12.99
N GLN A 9 -4.19 -5.45 13.99
CA GLN A 9 -5.11 -6.60 14.12
C GLN A 9 -6.42 -6.08 14.74
N PHE A 10 -7.42 -5.77 13.90
CA PHE A 10 -8.70 -5.20 14.32
C PHE A 10 -9.36 -6.05 15.42
N GLY A 11 -9.80 -5.39 16.49
CA GLY A 11 -10.24 -6.04 17.74
C GLY A 11 -9.15 -6.14 18.82
N ILE A 12 -7.88 -5.91 18.47
CA ILE A 12 -6.75 -5.80 19.40
C ILE A 12 -6.07 -4.43 19.18
N PRO A 13 -6.48 -3.38 19.92
CA PRO A 13 -6.15 -1.98 19.60
C PRO A 13 -4.67 -1.62 19.74
N ASN A 14 -3.86 -2.51 20.27
CA ASN A 14 -2.44 -2.33 20.51
C ASN A 14 -1.57 -3.37 19.80
N GLN A 15 -2.11 -4.06 18.79
CA GLN A 15 -1.33 -5.05 18.02
C GLN A 15 -1.07 -4.53 16.61
N THR A 16 0.21 -4.55 16.21
CA THR A 16 0.65 -4.25 14.84
C THR A 16 1.07 -5.55 14.17
N ASP A 17 0.51 -5.81 13.00
CA ASP A 17 0.81 -6.96 12.17
C ASP A 17 1.54 -6.50 10.89
N VAL A 18 2.51 -7.29 10.46
CA VAL A 18 3.21 -7.15 9.17
C VAL A 18 3.10 -8.45 8.39
N PHE A 19 2.48 -8.36 7.22
CA PHE A 19 2.23 -9.49 6.33
C PHE A 19 3.27 -9.56 5.22
N ALA A 20 3.68 -10.79 4.88
CA ALA A 20 4.60 -11.07 3.79
C ALA A 20 4.35 -12.47 3.22
N VAL A 21 4.86 -12.75 2.03
CA VAL A 21 4.90 -14.12 1.46
C VAL A 21 6.33 -14.61 1.37
N ASP A 22 6.61 -15.73 2.03
CA ASP A 22 7.96 -16.29 2.14
C ASP A 22 8.43 -17.03 0.87
N GLY A 23 9.66 -17.57 0.91
CA GLY A 23 10.23 -18.38 -0.16
C GLY A 23 9.47 -19.68 -0.46
N ASN A 24 8.74 -20.22 0.53
CA ASN A 24 7.92 -21.43 0.36
C ASN A 24 6.58 -21.13 -0.32
N GLY A 25 6.23 -19.85 -0.51
CA GLY A 25 4.95 -19.44 -1.06
C GLY A 25 3.82 -19.49 -0.04
N SER A 26 4.15 -19.36 1.25
CA SER A 26 3.18 -19.26 2.33
C SER A 26 2.97 -17.80 2.73
N LEU A 27 1.74 -17.41 3.04
CA LEU A 27 1.47 -16.15 3.73
C LEU A 27 2.02 -16.23 5.17
N ARG A 28 2.62 -15.15 5.63
CA ARG A 28 3.27 -15.02 6.93
C ARG A 28 2.77 -13.76 7.63
N VAL A 29 2.75 -13.79 8.95
CA VAL A 29 2.56 -12.60 9.81
C VAL A 29 3.62 -12.53 10.88
N SER A 30 4.20 -11.34 11.04
CA SER A 30 4.96 -10.94 12.22
C SER A 30 4.17 -9.91 13.00
N TRP A 31 4.17 -9.96 14.33
CA TRP A 31 3.36 -9.05 15.14
C TRP A 31 4.03 -8.61 16.43
N VAL A 32 3.65 -7.42 16.89
CA VAL A 32 4.07 -6.83 18.16
C VAL A 32 2.87 -6.22 18.89
N VAL A 33 2.86 -6.31 20.21
CA VAL A 33 1.84 -5.69 21.06
C VAL A 33 2.45 -4.56 21.87
N SER A 34 1.93 -3.33 21.74
CA SER A 34 2.49 -2.13 22.38
C SER A 34 4.00 -2.05 22.13
N ALA A 35 4.83 -1.83 23.17
CA ALA A 35 6.30 -1.81 23.08
C ALA A 35 6.94 -3.19 23.37
N GLY A 36 6.20 -4.27 23.16
CA GLY A 36 6.67 -5.64 23.40
C GLY A 36 7.70 -6.13 22.37
N ALA A 37 8.03 -7.42 22.45
CA ALA A 37 8.87 -8.08 21.46
C ALA A 37 8.08 -8.40 20.19
N TRP A 38 8.75 -8.34 19.05
CA TRP A 38 8.26 -8.88 17.78
C TRP A 38 8.21 -10.41 17.83
N ASN A 39 7.13 -10.97 17.29
CA ASN A 39 6.88 -12.40 17.19
C ASN A 39 6.71 -12.75 15.72
N GLY A 40 7.06 -13.98 15.33
CA GLY A 40 6.88 -14.45 13.95
C GLY A 40 8.17 -14.96 13.30
N PRO A 41 8.17 -15.13 11.97
CA PRO A 41 7.03 -14.96 11.08
C PRO A 41 6.15 -16.24 11.06
N ALA A 42 4.95 -16.16 11.63
CA ALA A 42 4.02 -17.28 11.74
C ALA A 42 3.31 -17.55 10.40
N GLN A 43 3.13 -18.82 10.05
CA GLN A 43 2.50 -19.21 8.78
C GLN A 43 0.97 -19.10 8.86
N ILE A 44 0.35 -18.52 7.82
CA ILE A 44 -1.09 -18.45 7.60
C ILE A 44 -1.45 -19.34 6.40
N GLY A 45 -2.23 -20.39 6.65
CA GLY A 45 -2.67 -21.32 5.61
C GLY A 45 -1.57 -22.29 5.12
N PRO A 46 -1.78 -22.93 3.95
CA PRO A 46 -0.87 -23.94 3.42
C PRO A 46 0.36 -23.34 2.71
N ALA A 47 1.43 -24.12 2.64
CA ALA A 47 2.61 -23.77 1.85
C ALA A 47 2.35 -23.96 0.34
N GLY A 48 3.07 -23.19 -0.48
CA GLY A 48 3.01 -23.30 -1.93
C GLY A 48 1.76 -22.72 -2.59
N LEU A 49 0.92 -21.99 -1.85
CA LEU A 49 -0.28 -21.36 -2.39
C LEU A 49 0.05 -20.14 -3.27
N PHE A 50 1.05 -19.35 -2.87
CA PHE A 50 1.44 -18.11 -3.53
C PHE A 50 2.81 -18.25 -4.22
N PRO A 51 3.10 -17.48 -5.28
CA PRO A 51 4.49 -17.33 -5.71
C PRO A 51 5.29 -16.66 -4.58
N SER A 52 6.57 -17.02 -4.44
CA SER A 52 7.42 -16.38 -3.42
C SER A 52 7.41 -14.87 -3.59
N ARG A 53 7.31 -14.10 -2.50
CA ARG A 53 7.29 -12.64 -2.54
C ARG A 53 6.10 -12.04 -3.32
N ALA A 54 4.98 -12.76 -3.40
CA ALA A 54 3.71 -12.21 -3.89
C ALA A 54 3.35 -10.90 -3.19
N ALA A 55 2.61 -10.03 -3.88
CA ALA A 55 2.04 -8.85 -3.25
C ALA A 55 1.01 -9.23 -2.19
N VAL A 56 0.97 -8.44 -1.13
CA VAL A 56 -0.06 -8.51 -0.10
C VAL A 56 -0.67 -7.14 0.11
N ALA A 57 -1.95 -7.13 0.47
CA ALA A 57 -2.65 -5.97 1.01
C ALA A 57 -3.44 -6.41 2.24
N SER A 58 -3.74 -5.48 3.13
CA SER A 58 -4.52 -5.75 4.34
C SER A 58 -5.53 -4.64 4.59
N SER A 59 -6.69 -4.99 5.12
CA SER A 59 -7.73 -4.04 5.49
C SER A 59 -8.55 -4.57 6.65
N ASN A 60 -9.21 -3.68 7.37
CA ASN A 60 -10.41 -4.07 8.11
C ASN A 60 -11.47 -4.57 7.13
N GLN A 61 -12.25 -5.59 7.49
CA GLN A 61 -13.51 -5.87 6.79
C GLN A 61 -14.56 -4.88 7.32
N PHE A 62 -14.80 -3.79 6.59
CA PHE A 62 -15.68 -2.71 7.02
C PHE A 62 -17.08 -3.23 7.37
N GLY A 63 -17.60 -2.78 8.52
CA GLY A 63 -18.82 -3.32 9.14
C GLY A 63 -18.57 -4.46 10.15
N ILE A 64 -17.35 -5.00 10.22
CA ILE A 64 -16.92 -5.99 11.22
C ILE A 64 -15.69 -5.44 11.96
N PRO A 65 -15.87 -4.67 13.06
CA PRO A 65 -14.80 -3.88 13.68
C PRO A 65 -13.62 -4.68 14.27
N ASN A 66 -13.76 -5.99 14.34
CA ASN A 66 -12.76 -6.89 14.90
C ASN A 66 -12.27 -7.92 13.88
N GLN A 67 -12.43 -7.68 12.58
CA GLN A 67 -11.93 -8.57 11.53
C GLN A 67 -10.83 -7.89 10.70
N THR A 68 -9.71 -8.59 10.58
CA THR A 68 -8.60 -8.18 9.71
C THR A 68 -8.53 -9.12 8.53
N ASP A 69 -8.59 -8.57 7.32
CA ASP A 69 -8.45 -9.30 6.08
C ASP A 69 -7.06 -9.07 5.47
N VAL A 70 -6.52 -10.12 4.83
CA VAL A 70 -5.27 -10.10 4.09
C VAL A 70 -5.48 -10.72 2.72
N PHE A 71 -5.07 -10.00 1.68
CA PHE A 71 -5.30 -10.35 0.29
C PHE A 71 -4.00 -10.67 -0.43
N ALA A 72 -4.00 -11.74 -1.22
CA ALA A 72 -2.90 -12.11 -2.12
C ALA A 72 -3.42 -12.91 -3.32
N VAL A 73 -2.72 -12.83 -4.46
CA VAL A 73 -3.08 -13.63 -5.66
C VAL A 73 -2.27 -14.93 -5.69
N GLY A 74 -2.97 -16.06 -5.73
CA GLY A 74 -2.42 -17.41 -5.74
C GLY A 74 -1.63 -17.75 -7.01
N ARG A 75 -0.92 -18.88 -7.00
CA ARG A 75 -0.20 -19.38 -8.19
C ARG A 75 -1.10 -19.72 -9.37
N ASP A 76 -2.37 -20.01 -9.07
CA ASP A 76 -3.42 -20.26 -10.05
C ASP A 76 -4.04 -18.98 -10.62
N GLY A 77 -3.63 -17.80 -10.15
CA GLY A 77 -4.17 -16.51 -10.56
C GLY A 77 -5.50 -16.12 -9.92
N ALA A 78 -5.95 -16.85 -8.88
CA ALA A 78 -7.12 -16.47 -8.10
C ALA A 78 -6.73 -15.45 -7.01
N GLN A 79 -7.55 -14.42 -6.82
CA GLN A 79 -7.46 -13.55 -5.65
C GLN A 79 -7.97 -14.31 -4.42
N ASN A 80 -7.19 -14.30 -3.35
CA ASN A 80 -7.50 -14.99 -2.10
C ASN A 80 -7.61 -14.00 -0.95
N VAL A 81 -8.45 -14.32 0.03
CA VAL A 81 -8.54 -13.63 1.32
C VAL A 81 -8.27 -14.61 2.47
N ALA A 82 -7.42 -14.21 3.41
CA ALA A 82 -7.32 -14.80 4.74
C ALA A 82 -7.81 -13.79 5.76
N TRP A 83 -8.43 -14.25 6.85
CA TRP A 83 -8.92 -13.33 7.87
C TRP A 83 -8.78 -13.88 9.29
N VAL A 84 -8.67 -12.97 10.24
CA VAL A 84 -8.67 -13.25 11.67
C VAL A 84 -9.68 -12.35 12.36
N VAL A 85 -10.35 -12.88 13.38
CA VAL A 85 -11.30 -12.15 14.21
C VAL A 85 -10.72 -12.01 15.61
N SER A 86 -10.56 -10.78 16.11
CA SER A 86 -9.93 -10.51 17.40
C SER A 86 -8.59 -11.25 17.54
N ALA A 87 -8.45 -12.19 18.48
CA ALA A 87 -7.24 -12.99 18.72
C ALA A 87 -7.41 -14.47 18.34
N ASP A 88 -8.44 -14.79 17.55
CA ASP A 88 -8.73 -16.16 17.14
C ASP A 88 -7.67 -16.68 16.15
N ARG A 89 -7.80 -17.94 15.74
CA ARG A 89 -6.94 -18.50 14.70
C ARG A 89 -7.30 -17.92 13.33
N TRP A 90 -6.29 -17.81 12.47
CA TRP A 90 -6.45 -17.43 11.08
C TRP A 90 -7.34 -18.41 10.30
N ASN A 91 -8.16 -17.85 9.43
CA ASN A 91 -8.98 -18.56 8.46
C ASN A 91 -8.42 -18.36 7.04
N GLY A 92 -8.68 -19.32 6.15
CA GLY A 92 -8.19 -19.27 4.77
C GLY A 92 -6.68 -19.50 4.65
N PRO A 93 -6.04 -19.00 3.57
CA PRO A 93 -6.63 -18.19 2.51
C PRO A 93 -7.68 -18.95 1.65
N THR A 94 -8.75 -18.26 1.27
CA THR A 94 -9.85 -18.80 0.43
C THR A 94 -9.98 -17.95 -0.83
N PRO A 95 -10.19 -18.54 -2.03
CA PRO A 95 -10.35 -17.79 -3.26
C PRO A 95 -11.67 -17.01 -3.29
N ILE A 96 -11.60 -15.74 -3.69
CA ILE A 96 -12.72 -14.83 -3.92
C ILE A 96 -12.89 -14.46 -5.41
N SER A 97 -12.06 -15.05 -6.27
CA SER A 97 -12.20 -14.99 -7.74
C SER A 97 -12.00 -16.36 -8.37
N ALA A 98 -12.36 -16.48 -9.64
CA ALA A 98 -11.93 -17.62 -10.45
C ALA A 98 -10.40 -17.61 -10.62
N ALA A 99 -9.83 -18.81 -10.81
CA ALA A 99 -8.45 -18.98 -11.23
C ALA A 99 -8.23 -18.41 -12.64
N GLY A 100 -7.00 -17.97 -12.93
CA GLY A 100 -6.60 -17.40 -14.22
C GLY A 100 -7.16 -16.00 -14.51
N LEU A 101 -7.59 -15.26 -13.48
CA LEU A 101 -8.08 -13.89 -13.65
C LEU A 101 -6.97 -12.85 -13.53
N PHE A 102 -6.03 -13.08 -12.61
CA PHE A 102 -4.93 -12.17 -12.33
C PHE A 102 -3.58 -12.90 -12.49
N PRO A 103 -2.49 -12.17 -12.82
CA PRO A 103 -1.16 -12.74 -12.74
C PRO A 103 -0.88 -13.25 -11.33
N ALA A 104 -0.22 -14.40 -11.21
CA ALA A 104 0.18 -14.93 -9.90
C ALA A 104 1.00 -13.89 -9.11
N GLY A 105 0.59 -13.59 -7.88
CA GLY A 105 1.24 -12.57 -7.04
C GLY A 105 1.06 -11.12 -7.50
N ALA A 106 0.07 -10.84 -8.36
CA ALA A 106 -0.34 -9.50 -8.76
C ALA A 106 -0.51 -8.56 -7.57
N ALA A 107 -0.21 -7.27 -7.79
CA ALA A 107 -0.42 -6.24 -6.78
C ALA A 107 -1.91 -6.04 -6.46
N ILE A 108 -2.18 -5.74 -5.18
CA ILE A 108 -3.51 -5.52 -4.64
C ILE A 108 -3.48 -4.24 -3.80
N ALA A 109 -4.56 -3.48 -3.83
CA ALA A 109 -4.88 -2.46 -2.82
C ALA A 109 -6.29 -2.70 -2.29
N ALA A 110 -6.53 -2.39 -1.02
CA ALA A 110 -7.83 -2.55 -0.39
C ALA A 110 -8.20 -1.25 0.35
N SER A 111 -9.48 -0.91 0.33
CA SER A 111 -10.00 0.30 0.97
C SER A 111 -11.47 0.11 1.34
N ASN A 112 -11.95 0.95 2.26
CA ASN A 112 -13.38 1.21 2.34
C ASN A 112 -13.86 1.86 1.03
N GLN A 113 -15.09 1.55 0.59
CA GLN A 113 -15.77 2.41 -0.38
C GLN A 113 -16.37 3.60 0.37
N PHE A 114 -15.70 4.75 0.32
CA PHE A 114 -16.10 5.95 1.07
C PHE A 114 -17.54 6.36 0.78
N GLY A 115 -18.30 6.65 1.83
CA GLY A 115 -19.75 6.85 1.77
C GLY A 115 -20.59 5.58 2.02
N ILE A 116 -19.97 4.39 2.06
CA ILE A 116 -20.60 3.11 2.41
C ILE A 116 -19.81 2.49 3.58
N PRO A 117 -20.16 2.79 4.85
CA PRO A 117 -19.30 2.50 6.01
C PRO A 117 -19.01 1.02 6.30
N ASN A 118 -19.73 0.12 5.63
CA ASN A 118 -19.65 -1.32 5.82
C ASN A 118 -19.26 -2.06 4.54
N GLN A 119 -18.65 -1.38 3.56
CA GLN A 119 -18.19 -1.99 2.33
C GLN A 119 -16.67 -1.95 2.21
N THR A 120 -16.07 -3.12 1.94
CA THR A 120 -14.65 -3.26 1.67
C THR A 120 -14.46 -3.55 0.19
N ASP A 121 -13.64 -2.76 -0.49
CA ASP A 121 -13.26 -2.94 -1.88
C ASP A 121 -11.83 -3.44 -1.98
N VAL A 122 -11.57 -4.31 -2.94
CA VAL A 122 -10.26 -4.89 -3.22
C VAL A 122 -9.99 -4.80 -4.72
N PHE A 123 -8.89 -4.14 -5.06
CA PHE A 123 -8.53 -3.79 -6.43
C PHE A 123 -7.30 -4.54 -6.89
N ALA A 124 -7.32 -5.01 -8.14
CA ALA A 124 -6.15 -5.55 -8.83
C ALA A 124 -6.33 -5.39 -10.35
N VAL A 125 -5.22 -5.41 -11.10
CA VAL A 125 -5.26 -5.40 -12.57
C VAL A 125 -5.20 -6.84 -13.09
N SER A 126 -6.25 -7.26 -13.79
CA SER A 126 -6.40 -8.59 -14.38
C SER A 126 -5.37 -8.90 -15.47
N ASP A 127 -5.29 -10.17 -15.89
CA ASP A 127 -4.47 -10.61 -17.03
C ASP A 127 -4.82 -9.89 -18.34
N SER A 128 -6.06 -9.42 -18.47
CA SER A 128 -6.50 -8.62 -19.62
C SER A 128 -5.98 -7.18 -19.62
N GLY A 129 -5.36 -6.73 -18.52
CA GLY A 129 -4.95 -5.33 -18.33
C GLY A 129 -6.08 -4.38 -17.91
N ALA A 130 -7.25 -4.91 -17.54
CA ALA A 130 -8.33 -4.13 -16.94
C ALA A 130 -8.16 -4.04 -15.42
N LEU A 131 -8.38 -2.84 -14.85
CA LEU A 131 -8.58 -2.65 -13.43
C LEU A 131 -9.88 -3.31 -13.01
N ASN A 132 -9.84 -4.13 -11.96
CA ASN A 132 -11.00 -4.84 -11.43
C ASN A 132 -11.21 -4.49 -9.96
N VAL A 133 -12.47 -4.59 -9.51
CA VAL A 133 -12.86 -4.47 -8.11
C VAL A 133 -13.67 -5.69 -7.69
N ALA A 134 -13.29 -6.30 -6.57
CA ALA A 134 -14.14 -7.18 -5.77
C ALA A 134 -14.58 -6.44 -4.51
N TRP A 135 -15.75 -6.75 -3.98
CA TRP A 135 -16.24 -6.09 -2.77
C TRP A 135 -17.09 -7.00 -1.89
N VAL A 136 -17.14 -6.67 -0.61
CA VAL A 136 -17.99 -7.33 0.38
C VAL A 136 -18.66 -6.29 1.28
N VAL A 137 -19.91 -6.55 1.66
CA VAL A 137 -20.68 -5.71 2.58
C VAL A 137 -20.86 -6.45 3.90
N SER A 138 -20.32 -5.92 5.00
CA SER A 138 -20.40 -6.55 6.32
C SER A 138 -19.95 -8.02 6.27
N ALA A 139 -20.76 -8.96 6.77
CA ALA A 139 -20.49 -10.41 6.76
C ALA A 139 -21.15 -11.15 5.58
N GLU A 140 -21.56 -10.43 4.53
CA GLU A 140 -22.10 -11.05 3.32
C GLU A 140 -21.01 -11.80 2.52
N ARG A 141 -21.41 -12.43 1.42
CA ARG A 141 -20.46 -13.08 0.50
C ARG A 141 -19.78 -12.04 -0.39
N TRP A 142 -18.55 -12.35 -0.79
CA TRP A 142 -17.79 -11.57 -1.76
C TRP A 142 -18.51 -11.49 -3.11
N ASN A 143 -18.42 -10.31 -3.73
CA ASN A 143 -18.91 -9.99 -5.06
C ASN A 143 -17.74 -9.69 -6.00
N GLY A 144 -17.98 -9.84 -7.31
CA GLY A 144 -16.96 -9.62 -8.34
C GLY A 144 -15.91 -10.74 -8.36
N PRO A 145 -14.67 -10.45 -8.81
CA PRO A 145 -14.23 -9.16 -9.33
C PRO A 145 -14.91 -8.79 -10.67
N ILE A 146 -15.22 -7.51 -10.87
CA ILE A 146 -15.72 -6.98 -12.15
C ILE A 146 -14.74 -5.94 -12.72
N PRO A 147 -14.61 -5.84 -14.06
CA PRO A 147 -13.76 -4.82 -14.67
C PRO A 147 -14.40 -3.44 -14.56
N ILE A 148 -13.60 -2.46 -14.14
CA ILE A 148 -13.96 -1.03 -14.02
C ILE A 148 -13.13 -0.14 -14.95
N SER A 149 -12.31 -0.76 -15.81
CA SER A 149 -11.66 -0.10 -16.95
C SER A 149 -11.72 -0.99 -18.19
N ALA A 150 -11.42 -0.42 -19.36
CA ALA A 150 -11.20 -1.22 -20.56
C ALA A 150 -9.99 -2.17 -20.39
N ALA A 151 -10.04 -3.31 -21.08
CA ALA A 151 -8.90 -4.20 -21.22
C ALA A 151 -7.74 -3.51 -21.97
N GLY A 152 -6.50 -3.92 -21.68
CA GLY A 152 -5.29 -3.37 -22.27
C GLY A 152 -4.94 -1.95 -21.80
N HIS A 153 -5.61 -1.42 -20.78
CA HIS A 153 -5.33 -0.07 -20.27
C HIS A 153 -4.09 -0.04 -19.38
N PHE A 154 -3.96 -1.00 -18.46
CA PHE A 154 -2.86 -1.11 -17.52
C PHE A 154 -2.01 -2.36 -17.78
N PRO A 155 -0.74 -2.40 -17.31
CA PRO A 155 0.02 -3.65 -17.26
C PRO A 155 -0.67 -4.64 -16.30
N ALA A 156 -0.76 -5.91 -16.68
CA ALA A 156 -1.36 -6.93 -15.83
C ALA A 156 -0.63 -7.02 -14.48
N GLY A 157 -1.39 -7.04 -13.37
CA GLY A 157 -0.85 -7.06 -12.01
C GLY A 157 -0.05 -5.82 -11.59
N ALA A 158 -0.19 -4.70 -12.30
CA ALA A 158 0.46 -3.43 -11.98
C ALA A 158 0.21 -3.00 -10.52
N PRO A 159 1.22 -2.44 -9.82
CA PRO A 159 1.03 -1.76 -8.56
C PRO A 159 -0.03 -0.67 -8.64
N LEU A 160 -0.80 -0.54 -7.57
CA LEU A 160 -1.87 0.43 -7.43
C LEU A 160 -1.99 0.88 -5.98
N ALA A 161 -2.54 2.06 -5.78
CA ALA A 161 -2.90 2.60 -4.47
C ALA A 161 -4.35 3.06 -4.46
N THR A 162 -4.93 3.13 -3.28
CA THR A 162 -6.29 3.62 -3.08
C THR A 162 -6.31 4.66 -1.98
N SER A 163 -7.21 5.63 -2.10
CA SER A 163 -7.43 6.63 -1.06
C SER A 163 -8.85 7.16 -1.14
N ASN A 164 -9.32 7.75 -0.03
CA ASN A 164 -10.36 8.76 -0.13
C ASN A 164 -9.84 9.94 -0.95
N GLN A 165 -10.68 10.59 -1.76
CA GLN A 165 -10.36 11.95 -2.20
C GLN A 165 -10.73 12.91 -1.06
N PHE A 166 -9.74 13.24 -0.23
CA PHE A 166 -9.95 14.04 0.98
C PHE A 166 -10.69 15.34 0.66
N GLY A 167 -11.68 15.68 1.50
CA GLY A 167 -12.63 16.77 1.25
C GLY A 167 -13.90 16.36 0.51
N ILE A 168 -13.97 15.14 -0.04
CA ILE A 168 -15.18 14.56 -0.63
C ILE A 168 -15.51 13.25 0.12
N PRO A 169 -16.36 13.28 1.17
CA PRO A 169 -16.51 12.17 2.12
C PRO A 169 -17.00 10.83 1.55
N ASN A 170 -17.52 10.86 0.33
CA ASN A 170 -18.09 9.71 -0.36
C ASN A 170 -17.33 9.35 -1.64
N GLN A 171 -16.09 9.79 -1.83
CA GLN A 171 -15.32 9.46 -3.03
C GLN A 171 -14.15 8.52 -2.72
N THR A 172 -14.05 7.45 -3.51
CA THR A 172 -12.92 6.50 -3.45
C THR A 172 -12.15 6.57 -4.74
N ASP A 173 -10.84 6.77 -4.65
CA ASP A 173 -9.92 6.87 -5.79
C ASP A 173 -9.01 5.64 -5.85
N VAL A 174 -8.69 5.23 -7.08
CA VAL A 174 -7.70 4.18 -7.40
C VAL A 174 -6.67 4.76 -8.36
N PHE A 175 -5.39 4.64 -7.99
CA PHE A 175 -4.26 5.18 -8.74
C PHE A 175 -3.40 4.07 -9.33
N VAL A 176 -3.14 4.15 -10.64
CA VAL A 176 -2.34 3.16 -11.37
C VAL A 176 -1.58 3.85 -12.50
N VAL A 177 -0.35 3.42 -12.79
CA VAL A 177 0.38 3.87 -13.98
C VAL A 177 0.01 3.01 -15.19
N ASP A 178 -0.45 3.64 -16.27
CA ASP A 178 -0.90 2.97 -17.49
C ASP A 178 0.23 2.43 -18.37
N ASN A 179 -0.16 1.71 -19.43
CA ASN A 179 0.76 1.15 -20.42
C ASN A 179 1.59 2.22 -21.18
N LYS A 180 1.19 3.50 -21.13
CA LYS A 180 1.90 4.62 -21.73
C LYS A 180 2.79 5.34 -20.72
N GLY A 181 2.83 4.91 -19.46
CA GLY A 181 3.64 5.54 -18.42
C GLY A 181 3.03 6.83 -17.85
N ALA A 182 1.72 7.02 -17.96
CA ALA A 182 1.00 8.09 -17.27
C ALA A 182 0.36 7.57 -15.99
N LEU A 183 0.46 8.35 -14.91
CA LEU A 183 -0.34 8.13 -13.71
C LEU A 183 -1.81 8.42 -14.03
N ASN A 184 -2.70 7.49 -13.71
CA ASN A 184 -4.14 7.60 -13.91
C ASN A 184 -4.88 7.53 -12.58
N VAL A 185 -6.09 8.11 -12.58
CA VAL A 185 -7.07 7.97 -11.50
C VAL A 185 -8.39 7.43 -12.05
N ALA A 186 -8.95 6.43 -11.36
CA ALA A 186 -10.35 6.03 -11.48
C ALA A 186 -11.04 6.30 -10.14
N TRP A 187 -12.33 6.67 -10.15
CA TRP A 187 -13.02 7.01 -8.91
C TRP A 187 -14.51 6.63 -8.92
N VAL A 188 -15.05 6.41 -7.73
CA VAL A 188 -16.48 6.19 -7.52
C VAL A 188 -16.99 7.12 -6.41
N VAL A 189 -18.23 7.60 -6.56
CA VAL A 189 -18.90 8.47 -5.58
C VAL A 189 -20.10 7.74 -4.98
N GLY A 190 -20.07 7.46 -3.67
CA GLY A 190 -21.08 6.70 -2.95
C GLY A 190 -21.29 5.33 -3.58
N ALA A 191 -22.54 4.93 -3.80
CA ALA A 191 -22.92 3.70 -4.51
C ALA A 191 -23.07 3.89 -6.04
N GLY A 192 -22.45 4.93 -6.59
CA GLY A 192 -22.51 5.24 -8.02
C GLY A 192 -21.67 4.30 -8.90
N SER A 193 -21.68 4.56 -10.20
CA SER A 193 -20.80 3.87 -11.15
C SER A 193 -19.37 4.41 -11.08
N TRP A 194 -18.41 3.54 -11.39
CA TRP A 194 -17.01 3.90 -11.56
C TRP A 194 -16.80 4.86 -12.74
N ASN A 195 -15.92 5.84 -12.54
CA ASN A 195 -15.51 6.84 -13.51
C ASN A 195 -14.02 6.66 -13.83
N GLY A 196 -13.58 7.21 -14.96
CA GLY A 196 -12.22 7.02 -15.45
C GLY A 196 -11.97 5.59 -15.95
N PRO A 197 -10.71 5.12 -15.95
CA PRO A 197 -9.49 5.86 -15.58
C PRO A 197 -9.17 6.99 -16.56
N ILE A 198 -8.65 8.11 -16.07
CA ILE A 198 -8.11 9.21 -16.88
C ILE A 198 -6.68 9.57 -16.43
N PRO A 199 -5.80 10.01 -17.36
CA PRO A 199 -4.44 10.39 -17.02
C PRO A 199 -4.41 11.71 -16.25
N ILE A 200 -3.62 11.73 -15.17
CA ILE A 200 -3.30 12.89 -14.34
C ILE A 200 -1.82 13.26 -14.42
N SER A 201 -1.08 12.63 -15.33
CA SER A 201 0.27 13.03 -15.74
C SER A 201 0.47 12.87 -17.24
N PRO A 202 1.52 13.48 -17.83
CA PRO A 202 1.92 13.17 -19.20
C PRO A 202 2.33 11.69 -19.36
N PRO A 203 2.14 11.09 -20.54
CA PRO A 203 2.68 9.77 -20.86
C PRO A 203 4.21 9.81 -20.90
N GLY A 204 4.84 8.66 -20.62
CA GLY A 204 6.29 8.48 -20.62
C GLY A 204 7.01 9.08 -19.40
N LEU A 205 6.27 9.68 -18.44
CA LEU A 205 6.87 10.21 -17.22
C LEU A 205 7.32 9.08 -16.28
N PHE A 206 6.45 8.08 -16.08
CA PHE A 206 6.71 6.94 -15.21
C PHE A 206 6.92 5.65 -16.03
N PRO A 207 7.65 4.66 -15.52
CA PRO A 207 7.67 3.35 -16.14
C PRO A 207 6.30 2.67 -15.97
N PRO A 208 5.76 1.97 -17.00
CA PRO A 208 4.54 1.17 -16.83
C PRO A 208 4.68 0.18 -15.67
N GLY A 209 3.70 0.15 -14.76
CA GLY A 209 3.77 -0.67 -13.55
C GLY A 209 4.66 -0.11 -12.44
N ALA A 210 4.96 1.19 -12.46
CA ALA A 210 5.56 1.89 -11.33
C ALA A 210 4.74 1.71 -10.05
N ALA A 211 5.41 1.60 -8.91
CA ALA A 211 4.75 1.61 -7.62
C ALA A 211 4.12 2.98 -7.32
N VAL A 212 2.97 2.94 -6.64
CA VAL A 212 2.18 4.13 -6.29
C VAL A 212 1.84 4.04 -4.81
N ALA A 213 1.88 5.18 -4.11
CA ALA A 213 1.32 5.34 -2.77
C ALA A 213 0.44 6.59 -2.76
N ALA A 214 -0.60 6.59 -1.94
CA ALA A 214 -1.47 7.74 -1.76
C ALA A 214 -1.68 8.03 -0.27
N SER A 215 -1.86 9.29 0.08
CA SER A 215 -2.12 9.73 1.45
C SER A 215 -2.86 11.05 1.46
N ASN A 216 -3.52 11.36 2.58
CA ASN A 216 -3.80 12.75 2.92
C ASN A 216 -2.48 13.52 3.03
N GLN A 217 -2.46 14.79 2.62
CA GLN A 217 -1.42 15.71 3.13
C GLN A 217 -1.86 16.18 4.52
N PHE A 218 -1.37 15.50 5.56
CA PHE A 218 -1.79 15.75 6.94
C PHE A 218 -1.67 17.24 7.30
N GLY A 219 -2.71 17.77 7.93
CA GLY A 219 -2.86 19.22 8.17
C GLY A 219 -3.61 19.98 7.08
N ILE A 220 -3.91 19.35 5.94
CA ILE A 220 -4.75 19.91 4.86
C ILE A 220 -5.92 18.93 4.63
N PRO A 221 -7.08 19.11 5.30
CA PRO A 221 -8.14 18.08 5.37
C PRO A 221 -8.79 17.71 4.03
N ASN A 222 -8.54 18.47 2.98
CA ASN A 222 -9.12 18.30 1.66
C ASN A 222 -8.07 18.04 0.57
N GLN A 223 -6.83 17.69 0.92
CA GLN A 223 -5.79 17.40 -0.06
C GLN A 223 -5.41 15.92 -0.08
N THR A 224 -5.40 15.34 -1.27
CA THR A 224 -4.92 13.97 -1.51
C THR A 224 -3.63 14.02 -2.31
N ASP A 225 -2.57 13.41 -1.80
CA ASP A 225 -1.26 13.31 -2.44
C ASP A 225 -1.05 11.90 -2.99
N VAL A 226 -0.39 11.81 -4.15
CA VAL A 226 -0.02 10.57 -4.83
C VAL A 226 1.46 10.60 -5.19
N PHE A 227 2.19 9.58 -4.75
CA PHE A 227 3.64 9.48 -4.86
C PHE A 227 4.05 8.41 -5.85
N VAL A 228 4.95 8.75 -6.76
CA VAL A 228 5.51 7.83 -7.77
C VAL A 228 6.95 8.25 -8.10
N VAL A 229 7.84 7.29 -8.39
CA VAL A 229 9.20 7.58 -8.87
C VAL A 229 9.24 7.54 -10.41
N ASP A 230 9.69 8.64 -11.03
CA ASP A 230 9.74 8.80 -12.49
C ASP A 230 10.89 8.04 -13.17
N ASN A 231 10.90 8.09 -14.52
CA ASN A 231 11.93 7.48 -15.36
C ASN A 231 13.34 8.07 -15.13
N GLN A 232 13.42 9.27 -14.57
CA GLN A 232 14.66 9.95 -14.19
C GLN A 232 15.12 9.52 -12.79
N GLY A 233 14.32 8.75 -12.05
CA GLY A 233 14.62 8.30 -10.70
C GLY A 233 14.38 9.35 -9.62
N ALA A 234 13.58 10.37 -9.90
CA ALA A 234 13.10 11.33 -8.90
C ALA A 234 11.75 10.87 -8.33
N LEU A 235 11.61 10.93 -7.01
CA LEU A 235 10.32 10.88 -6.34
C LEU A 235 9.50 12.11 -6.69
N ASN A 236 8.27 11.90 -7.14
CA ASN A 236 7.31 12.93 -7.52
C ASN A 236 6.07 12.87 -6.63
N VAL A 237 5.41 14.01 -6.48
CA VAL A 237 4.07 14.13 -5.89
C VAL A 237 3.11 14.78 -6.89
N ALA A 238 1.96 14.16 -7.10
CA ALA A 238 0.77 14.77 -7.69
C ALA A 238 -0.27 14.97 -6.57
N TRP A 239 -1.10 15.99 -6.67
CA TRP A 239 -2.10 16.24 -5.63
C TRP A 239 -3.39 16.81 -6.20
N VAL A 240 -4.47 16.69 -5.45
CA VAL A 240 -5.76 17.31 -5.73
C VAL A 240 -6.37 17.86 -4.45
N VAL A 241 -7.07 18.99 -4.55
CA VAL A 241 -7.74 19.66 -3.43
C VAL A 241 -9.25 19.65 -3.66
N GLY A 242 -10.00 18.99 -2.78
CA GLY A 242 -11.46 18.88 -2.92
C GLY A 242 -11.85 18.29 -4.27
N ALA A 243 -12.70 18.99 -5.04
CA ALA A 243 -13.16 18.58 -6.38
C ALA A 243 -12.45 19.33 -7.53
N ASP A 244 -11.37 20.05 -7.24
CA ASP A 244 -10.63 20.80 -8.24
C ASP A 244 -9.82 19.88 -9.19
N ARG A 245 -9.14 20.47 -10.17
CA ARG A 245 -8.28 19.72 -11.08
C ARG A 245 -7.00 19.24 -10.38
N TRP A 246 -6.49 18.09 -10.85
CA TRP A 246 -5.21 17.55 -10.45
C TRP A 246 -4.04 18.52 -10.73
N ASN A 247 -3.08 18.53 -9.81
CA ASN A 247 -1.83 19.26 -9.87
C ASN A 247 -0.63 18.29 -9.96
N GLY A 248 0.49 18.78 -10.50
CA GLY A 248 1.69 17.98 -10.69
C GLY A 248 1.55 16.95 -11.82
N PRO A 249 2.31 15.84 -11.78
CA PRO A 249 3.32 15.51 -10.76
C PRO A 249 4.51 16.49 -10.80
N VAL A 250 5.09 16.79 -9.63
CA VAL A 250 6.35 17.57 -9.52
C VAL A 250 7.39 16.79 -8.70
N PRO A 251 8.69 16.89 -9.04
CA PRO A 251 9.73 16.20 -8.32
C PRO A 251 9.97 16.84 -6.95
N ILE A 252 10.02 15.99 -5.91
CA ILE A 252 10.36 16.34 -4.52
C ILE A 252 11.72 15.76 -4.09
N SER A 253 12.49 15.29 -5.07
CA SER A 253 13.86 14.81 -4.88
C SER A 253 14.69 15.01 -6.16
N PRO A 254 16.03 15.00 -6.06
CA PRO A 254 16.89 15.01 -7.24
C PRO A 254 16.72 13.77 -8.12
N ALA A 255 16.92 13.94 -9.42
CA ALA A 255 17.01 12.83 -10.36
C ALA A 255 18.13 11.84 -9.98
N GLY A 256 17.93 10.57 -10.31
CA GLY A 256 18.89 9.49 -10.09
C GLY A 256 18.95 8.96 -8.66
N LEU A 257 18.19 9.51 -7.71
CA LEU A 257 18.22 9.07 -6.32
C LEU A 257 17.62 7.67 -6.13
N PHE A 258 16.51 7.40 -6.82
CA PHE A 258 15.77 6.15 -6.74
C PHE A 258 15.81 5.40 -8.09
N PRO A 259 15.63 4.06 -8.09
CA PRO A 259 15.27 3.33 -9.30
C PRO A 259 13.91 3.81 -9.83
N PRO A 260 13.71 3.96 -11.16
CA PRO A 260 12.40 4.26 -11.73
C PRO A 260 11.32 3.29 -11.27
N GLY A 261 10.18 3.81 -10.84
CA GLY A 261 9.08 3.00 -10.31
C GLY A 261 9.39 2.27 -8.99
N ALA A 262 10.43 2.67 -8.25
CA ALA A 262 10.73 2.14 -6.93
C ALA A 262 9.51 2.17 -6.00
N ALA A 263 9.43 1.17 -5.11
CA ALA A 263 8.33 1.09 -4.16
C ALA A 263 8.31 2.31 -3.22
N VAL A 264 7.09 2.75 -2.92
CA VAL A 264 6.80 3.92 -2.10
C VAL A 264 5.74 3.56 -1.05
N ALA A 265 5.85 4.15 0.13
CA ALA A 265 4.82 4.12 1.15
C ALA A 265 4.70 5.51 1.76
N ALA A 266 3.50 5.90 2.16
CA ALA A 266 3.25 7.19 2.81
C ALA A 266 2.52 6.97 4.13
N SER A 267 2.78 7.83 5.11
CA SER A 267 2.12 7.77 6.41
C SER A 267 2.15 9.13 7.11
N ASN A 268 1.33 9.26 8.15
CA ASN A 268 1.49 10.32 9.11
C ASN A 268 2.75 10.07 9.95
N GLN A 269 3.49 11.12 10.33
CA GLN A 269 4.43 11.00 11.44
C GLN A 269 3.64 11.07 12.76
N PHE A 270 3.27 9.92 13.33
CA PHE A 270 2.40 9.83 14.49
C PHE A 270 2.95 10.66 15.66
N GLY A 271 2.06 11.45 16.28
CA GLY A 271 2.44 12.48 17.25
C GLY A 271 2.73 13.86 16.64
N ILE A 272 2.72 14.00 15.31
CA ILE A 272 2.76 15.29 14.59
C ILE A 272 1.56 15.34 13.63
N PRO A 273 0.40 15.91 14.06
CA PRO A 273 -0.87 15.77 13.33
C PRO A 273 -0.91 16.34 11.91
N ASN A 274 0.09 17.14 11.55
CA ASN A 274 0.19 17.85 10.28
C ASN A 274 1.44 17.48 9.49
N GLN A 275 2.07 16.33 9.75
CA GLN A 275 3.25 15.89 9.00
C GLN A 275 2.94 14.65 8.17
N THR A 276 3.26 14.71 6.88
CA THR A 276 3.18 13.57 5.96
C THR A 276 4.59 13.12 5.60
N ASP A 277 4.88 11.84 5.82
CA ASP A 277 6.13 11.22 5.45
C ASP A 277 5.94 10.30 4.23
N VAL A 278 6.93 10.27 3.35
CA VAL A 278 7.01 9.33 2.23
C VAL A 278 8.35 8.61 2.22
N PHE A 279 8.30 7.29 2.08
CA PHE A 279 9.43 6.39 2.20
C PHE A 279 9.73 5.70 0.88
N ALA A 280 11.01 5.54 0.57
CA ALA A 280 11.50 4.73 -0.54
C ALA A 280 12.96 4.29 -0.30
N VAL A 281 13.38 3.21 -0.94
CA VAL A 281 14.78 2.74 -0.90
C VAL A 281 15.53 3.25 -2.13
N GLY A 282 16.62 3.99 -1.91
CA GLY A 282 17.45 4.56 -2.96
C GLY A 282 18.22 3.52 -3.78
N ARG A 283 18.87 3.99 -4.85
CA ARG A 283 19.73 3.13 -5.70
C ARG A 283 20.91 2.52 -4.95
N ASP A 284 21.35 3.19 -3.89
CA ASP A 284 22.41 2.75 -3.00
C ASP A 284 21.92 1.80 -1.89
N GLY A 285 20.65 1.39 -1.91
CA GLY A 285 20.07 0.47 -0.94
C GLY A 285 19.75 1.06 0.44
N ALA A 286 19.89 2.38 0.63
CA ALA A 286 19.47 3.03 1.87
C ALA A 286 17.98 3.45 1.82
N LEU A 287 17.24 3.11 2.87
CA LEU A 287 15.92 3.64 3.18
C LEU A 287 16.00 5.16 3.40
N ARG A 288 15.06 5.88 2.78
CA ARG A 288 14.96 7.33 2.84
C ARG A 288 13.56 7.78 3.21
N VAL A 289 13.49 8.96 3.82
CA VAL A 289 12.24 9.68 4.11
C VAL A 289 12.31 11.09 3.54
N ALA A 290 11.23 11.52 2.89
CA ALA A 290 10.92 12.92 2.66
C ALA A 290 9.65 13.28 3.43
N TRP A 291 9.51 14.52 3.86
CA TRP A 291 8.36 14.94 4.64
C TRP A 291 7.92 16.37 4.36
N VAL A 292 6.64 16.64 4.60
CA VAL A 292 6.04 17.97 4.52
C VAL A 292 5.19 18.22 5.76
N VAL A 293 5.19 19.46 6.24
CA VAL A 293 4.39 19.90 7.39
C VAL A 293 3.36 20.92 6.94
N SER A 294 2.08 20.64 7.13
CA SER A 294 0.96 21.45 6.62
C SER A 294 1.14 21.76 5.12
N ALA A 295 0.97 23.01 4.69
CA ALA A 295 1.21 23.48 3.31
C ALA A 295 2.65 23.98 3.09
N GLY A 296 3.62 23.51 3.90
CA GLY A 296 5.02 23.86 3.76
C GLY A 296 5.68 23.27 2.51
N ASN A 297 6.95 23.58 2.32
CA ASN A 297 7.76 22.93 1.30
C ASN A 297 8.19 21.53 1.77
N TRP A 298 8.41 20.64 0.80
CA TRP A 298 8.98 19.31 1.02
C TRP A 298 10.41 19.41 1.55
N ASN A 299 10.73 18.52 2.50
CA ASN A 299 12.05 18.35 3.10
C ASN A 299 12.62 16.98 2.71
N GLY A 300 13.95 16.88 2.66
CA GLY A 300 14.66 15.67 2.27
C GLY A 300 14.69 15.43 0.75
N PRO A 301 14.80 14.18 0.28
CA PRO A 301 14.86 12.95 1.10
C PRO A 301 16.16 12.83 1.90
N VAL A 302 16.07 12.39 3.16
CA VAL A 302 17.24 12.07 4.01
C VAL A 302 17.36 10.56 4.19
N SER A 303 18.58 10.06 4.35
CA SER A 303 18.82 8.63 4.58
C SER A 303 18.63 8.29 6.06
N ILE A 304 17.87 7.24 6.34
CA ILE A 304 17.56 6.76 7.70
C ILE A 304 18.05 5.33 7.93
N SER A 305 18.97 4.86 7.09
CA SER A 305 19.61 3.55 7.21
C SER A 305 20.98 3.55 6.50
N PRO A 306 21.85 2.57 6.79
CA PRO A 306 23.07 2.33 6.01
C PRO A 306 22.78 2.03 4.54
N THR A 307 23.75 2.31 3.67
CA THR A 307 23.72 1.87 2.26
C THR A 307 23.84 0.35 2.16
N ASN A 308 23.31 -0.22 1.08
CA ASN A 308 23.26 -1.65 0.78
C ASN A 308 22.53 -2.53 1.82
N LEU A 309 21.78 -1.94 2.75
CA LEU A 309 20.98 -2.71 3.70
C LEU A 309 19.79 -3.38 3.00
N PHE A 310 19.08 -2.62 2.17
CA PHE A 310 17.94 -3.12 1.40
C PHE A 310 18.28 -3.16 -0.09
N PRO A 311 17.70 -4.08 -0.88
CA PRO A 311 17.91 -4.02 -2.31
C PRO A 311 17.25 -2.76 -2.91
N ALA A 312 17.84 -2.19 -3.96
CA ALA A 312 17.41 -0.89 -4.49
C ALA A 312 15.94 -0.88 -4.91
N GLY A 313 15.16 0.09 -4.41
CA GLY A 313 13.72 0.18 -4.67
C GLY A 313 12.88 -0.90 -3.97
N ALA A 314 13.38 -1.47 -2.87
CA ALA A 314 12.64 -2.46 -2.07
C ALA A 314 11.26 -1.98 -1.64
N ALA A 315 10.37 -2.96 -1.49
CA ALA A 315 9.05 -2.73 -0.93
C ALA A 315 9.18 -2.15 0.47
N VAL A 316 8.36 -1.14 0.72
CA VAL A 316 8.24 -0.47 2.01
C VAL A 316 6.79 -0.46 2.44
N ALA A 317 6.55 -0.59 3.74
CA ALA A 317 5.25 -0.37 4.36
C ALA A 317 5.46 0.52 5.58
N ALA A 318 4.47 1.32 5.94
CA ALA A 318 4.54 2.18 7.12
C ALA A 318 3.24 2.09 7.93
N SER A 319 3.35 2.17 9.25
CA SER A 319 2.21 2.06 10.16
C SER A 319 2.48 2.83 11.45
N ASN A 320 1.44 3.11 12.21
CA ASN A 320 1.61 3.29 13.65
C ASN A 320 2.03 1.97 14.27
N GLN A 321 2.92 1.99 15.27
CA GLN A 321 3.04 0.87 16.20
C GLN A 321 1.88 0.96 17.19
N PHE A 322 0.80 0.24 16.91
CA PHE A 322 -0.44 0.29 17.68
C PHE A 322 -0.18 0.05 19.17
N GLY A 323 -0.78 0.89 20.01
CA GLY A 323 -0.49 0.94 21.45
C GLY A 323 0.62 1.94 21.83
N ILE A 324 1.31 2.54 20.86
CA ILE A 324 2.25 3.65 21.04
C ILE A 324 1.79 4.80 20.11
N PRO A 325 0.90 5.70 20.58
CA PRO A 325 0.16 6.62 19.71
C PRO A 325 1.00 7.61 18.90
N ASN A 326 2.27 7.77 19.25
CA ASN A 326 3.20 8.70 18.66
C ASN A 326 4.41 8.03 18.01
N GLN A 327 4.35 6.72 17.75
CA GLN A 327 5.42 6.01 17.04
C GLN A 327 4.99 5.70 15.60
N THR A 328 5.83 6.07 14.64
CA THR A 328 5.73 5.65 13.23
C THR A 328 6.80 4.62 12.95
N ASP A 329 6.38 3.48 12.42
CA ASP A 329 7.25 2.40 11.98
C ASP A 329 7.30 2.33 10.45
N VAL A 330 8.47 1.97 9.93
CA VAL A 330 8.71 1.73 8.50
C VAL A 330 9.40 0.39 8.34
N PHE A 331 8.82 -0.45 7.50
CA PHE A 331 9.21 -1.83 7.29
C PHE A 331 9.81 -2.03 5.91
N ALA A 332 10.92 -2.76 5.84
CA ALA A 332 11.50 -3.25 4.59
C ALA A 332 12.18 -4.60 4.85
N ALA A 333 12.28 -5.43 3.82
CA ALA A 333 12.99 -6.69 3.90
C ALA A 333 14.35 -6.59 3.19
N ASP A 334 15.38 -7.19 3.79
CA ASP A 334 16.71 -7.26 3.18
C ASP A 334 16.78 -8.30 2.04
N SER A 335 17.99 -8.54 1.53
CA SER A 335 18.22 -9.47 0.40
C SER A 335 17.85 -10.92 0.73
N ASP A 336 17.99 -11.32 2.00
CA ASP A 336 17.65 -12.65 2.51
C ASP A 336 16.15 -12.76 2.85
N GLY A 337 15.44 -11.63 2.83
CA GLY A 337 14.01 -11.56 3.13
C GLY A 337 13.72 -11.42 4.62
N VAL A 338 14.72 -11.10 5.44
CA VAL A 338 14.52 -10.79 6.87
C VAL A 338 13.82 -9.44 6.97
N LEU A 339 12.81 -9.36 7.83
CA LEU A 339 12.06 -8.14 8.07
C LEU A 339 12.88 -7.20 8.97
N HIS A 340 12.95 -5.92 8.60
CA HIS A 340 13.54 -4.86 9.42
C HIS A 340 12.52 -3.77 9.70
N VAL A 341 12.67 -3.10 10.84
CA VAL A 341 11.88 -1.92 11.22
C VAL A 341 12.80 -0.77 11.60
N ALA A 342 12.53 0.41 11.02
CA ALA A 342 13.00 1.70 11.52
C ALA A 342 11.82 2.45 12.13
N TRP A 343 12.05 3.23 13.17
CA TRP A 343 10.96 3.94 13.84
C TRP A 343 11.37 5.32 14.34
N VAL A 344 10.38 6.21 14.45
CA VAL A 344 10.51 7.54 15.04
C VAL A 344 9.35 7.78 16.01
N VAL A 345 9.63 8.53 17.09
CA VAL A 345 8.64 8.91 18.09
C VAL A 345 8.43 10.43 18.05
N SER A 346 7.23 10.88 17.70
CA SER A 346 6.92 12.31 17.53
C SER A 346 7.97 13.00 16.64
N ALA A 347 8.54 14.14 17.05
CA ALA A 347 9.62 14.84 16.33
C ALA A 347 11.03 14.39 16.74
N GLY A 348 11.17 13.19 17.29
CA GLY A 348 12.45 12.62 17.70
C GLY A 348 13.33 12.20 16.52
N ASN A 349 14.46 11.58 16.85
CA ASN A 349 15.36 11.00 15.85
C ASN A 349 14.81 9.65 15.34
N TRP A 350 15.12 9.33 14.09
CA TRP A 350 14.96 7.99 13.55
C TRP A 350 15.86 6.98 14.26
N ASN A 351 15.31 5.80 14.53
CA ASN A 351 16.00 4.67 15.16
C ASN A 351 16.02 3.48 14.20
N GLY A 352 17.01 2.61 14.37
CA GLY A 352 17.21 1.44 13.51
C GLY A 352 17.81 1.78 12.14
N PRO A 353 17.50 1.00 11.08
CA PRO A 353 16.63 -0.18 11.11
C PRO A 353 17.24 -1.34 11.92
N ILE A 354 16.40 -2.11 12.62
CA ILE A 354 16.81 -3.37 13.27
C ILE A 354 16.09 -4.54 12.61
N SER A 355 16.76 -5.69 12.54
CA SER A 355 16.12 -6.94 12.12
C SER A 355 15.13 -7.41 13.20
N ILE A 356 13.94 -7.83 12.79
CA ILE A 356 12.87 -8.32 13.64
C ILE A 356 12.38 -9.70 13.19
N ALA A 357 11.65 -10.35 14.09
CA ALA A 357 10.96 -11.60 13.82
C ALA A 357 9.83 -11.41 12.79
#